data_AF-A0A813EXP1-F1
#
_entry.id   AF-A0A813EXP1-F1
#
_cell.length_a   1.000
_cell.length_b   1.000
_cell.length_c   1.000
_cell.angle_alpha   90.00
_cell.angle_beta   90.00
_cell.angle_gamma   90.00
#
_symmetry.space_group_name_H-M   'P 1'
#
loop_
_entity.id
_entity.type
_entity.pdbx_description
1 polymer ?
#
loop_
_entity_poly.entity_id
_entity_poly.type
_entity_poly.pdbx_seq_one_letter_code
_entity_poly.pdbx_strand_id
1 'polypeptide(L)'
;MFKARDLHVAPNITHQPVTEGAYYVLVMLGIPGVSSSSKMLAQGGLTRQWIVGNIASADLRAGDFEHAMTVSPYSSPDTNAGAMTLVLLLFAQPAGPINFQLPTSLAGDATIGEAWDPDSWNHRGFLRRHGVGTNPLASNWFAAYPSSDV
;
A
#
# COMPACT_ATOMS: atom_id res chain seq x y z
N MET A 1 -0.51 0.57 18.40
CA MET A 1 0.58 1.55 18.20
C MET A 1 1.88 0.77 18.14
N PHE A 2 2.73 1.04 17.16
CA PHE A 2 3.95 0.26 16.90
C PHE A 2 5.17 1.16 16.86
N LYS A 3 6.32 0.66 17.32
CA LYS A 3 7.61 1.36 17.09
C LYS A 3 8.04 1.06 15.67
N ALA A 4 8.61 2.05 14.97
CA ALA A 4 9.06 1.86 13.60
C ALA A 4 10.07 0.70 13.45
N ARG A 5 10.93 0.47 14.45
CA ARG A 5 11.86 -0.67 14.47
C ARG A 5 11.18 -2.03 14.42
N ASP A 6 9.94 -2.14 14.91
CA ASP A 6 9.18 -3.39 14.93
C ASP A 6 8.46 -3.63 13.59
N LEU A 7 8.52 -2.66 12.66
CA LEU A 7 7.84 -2.66 11.36
C LEU A 7 8.83 -2.77 10.19
N HIS A 8 9.93 -3.49 10.38
CA HIS A 8 10.91 -3.74 9.31
C HIS A 8 10.48 -4.87 8.36
N VAL A 9 9.41 -5.59 8.69
CA VAL A 9 8.79 -6.64 7.86
C VAL A 9 7.33 -6.28 7.60
N ALA A 10 6.84 -6.65 6.41
CA ALA A 10 5.44 -6.50 6.07
C ALA A 10 4.55 -7.25 7.08
N PRO A 11 3.41 -6.68 7.50
CA PRO A 11 2.51 -7.35 8.43
C PRO A 11 1.81 -8.53 7.76
N ASN A 12 1.57 -9.58 8.54
CA ASN A 12 0.63 -10.63 8.17
C ASN A 12 -0.80 -10.05 8.23
N ILE A 13 -1.57 -10.21 7.15
CA ILE A 13 -2.91 -9.66 7.02
C ILE A 13 -3.89 -10.76 6.67
N THR A 14 -4.84 -10.98 7.58
CA THR A 14 -5.99 -11.86 7.36
C THR A 14 -7.27 -11.05 7.20
N HIS A 15 -8.20 -11.49 6.36
CA HIS A 15 -9.54 -10.89 6.29
C HIS A 15 -10.63 -11.94 6.13
N GLN A 16 -11.74 -11.73 6.81
CA GLN A 16 -12.99 -12.48 6.66
C GLN A 16 -14.18 -11.51 6.85
N PRO A 17 -15.30 -11.69 6.12
CA PRO A 17 -15.55 -12.74 5.13
C PRO A 17 -14.82 -12.48 3.79
N VAL A 18 -14.56 -13.55 3.01
CA VAL A 18 -14.05 -13.46 1.63
C VAL A 18 -14.80 -14.44 0.72
N THR A 19 -15.02 -14.02 -0.52
CA THR A 19 -15.66 -14.80 -1.58
C THR A 19 -14.69 -15.88 -2.06
N GLU A 20 -15.13 -17.14 -2.04
CA GLU A 20 -14.32 -18.26 -2.50
C GLU A 20 -14.00 -18.14 -4.00
N GLY A 21 -12.75 -18.46 -4.37
CA GLY A 21 -12.26 -18.32 -5.74
C GLY A 21 -12.01 -16.88 -6.21
N ALA A 22 -12.29 -15.87 -5.37
CA ALA A 22 -11.99 -14.48 -5.68
C ALA A 22 -10.52 -14.12 -5.43
N TYR A 23 -10.11 -13.02 -6.04
CA TYR A 23 -8.79 -12.41 -5.88
C TYR A 23 -8.91 -11.00 -5.33
N TYR A 24 -7.89 -10.56 -4.62
CA TYR A 24 -7.87 -9.28 -3.92
C TYR A 24 -6.58 -8.50 -4.18
N VAL A 25 -6.70 -7.18 -4.01
CA VAL A 25 -5.57 -6.25 -3.99
C VAL A 25 -5.51 -5.60 -2.63
N LEU A 26 -4.33 -5.65 -2.01
CA LEU A 26 -3.99 -4.86 -0.84
C LEU A 26 -3.17 -3.66 -1.26
N VAL A 27 -3.56 -2.49 -0.77
CA VAL A 27 -2.81 -1.24 -0.87
C VAL A 27 -2.52 -0.73 0.53
N MET A 28 -1.25 -0.47 0.83
CA MET A 28 -0.81 0.22 2.03
C MET A 28 -0.27 1.61 1.69
N LEU A 29 -0.83 2.62 2.35
CA LEU A 29 -0.47 4.03 2.24
C LEU A 29 0.18 4.50 3.53
N GLY A 30 1.16 5.39 3.45
CA GLY A 30 1.73 6.08 4.58
C GLY A 30 1.36 7.55 4.58
N ILE A 31 0.81 8.03 5.69
CA ILE A 31 0.44 9.42 5.94
C ILE A 31 1.39 9.95 7.02
N PRO A 32 2.28 10.90 6.71
CA PRO A 32 3.19 11.46 7.67
C PRO A 32 2.46 12.37 8.66
N GLY A 33 2.92 12.39 9.91
CA GLY A 33 2.43 13.30 10.93
C GLY A 33 2.79 14.76 10.66
N VAL A 34 2.10 15.68 11.32
CA VAL A 34 2.17 17.14 11.15
C VAL A 34 3.54 17.79 11.44
N SER A 35 4.54 17.05 11.95
CA SER A 35 5.93 17.52 12.06
C SER A 35 6.79 17.23 10.81
N SER A 36 6.24 16.53 9.82
CA SER A 36 6.93 16.30 8.55
C SER A 36 7.08 17.60 7.78
N SER A 37 8.27 17.80 7.20
CA SER A 37 8.65 19.05 6.54
C SER A 37 7.59 19.53 5.54
N SER A 38 7.41 20.84 5.42
CA SER A 38 6.41 21.51 4.56
C SER A 38 6.39 21.04 3.09
N LYS A 39 7.47 20.39 2.62
CA LYS A 39 7.52 19.74 1.30
C LYS A 39 6.59 18.53 1.18
N MET A 40 6.44 17.71 2.23
CA MET A 40 5.56 16.53 2.22
C MET A 40 4.07 16.90 2.27
N LEU A 41 3.74 18.03 2.92
CA LEU A 41 2.37 18.54 3.00
C LEU A 41 1.92 19.22 1.69
N ALA A 42 2.85 19.81 0.92
CA ALA A 42 2.54 20.52 -0.31
C ALA A 42 2.11 19.60 -1.48
N GLN A 43 2.35 18.29 -1.37
CA GLN A 43 2.09 17.30 -2.44
C GLN A 43 0.99 16.28 -2.11
N GLY A 44 0.24 16.49 -1.02
CA GLY A 44 -0.88 15.61 -0.64
C GLY A 44 -0.49 14.44 0.28
N GLY A 45 0.78 14.33 0.68
CA GLY A 45 1.23 13.59 1.86
C GLY A 45 0.95 12.09 1.90
N LEU A 46 0.64 11.43 0.78
CA LEU A 46 0.45 9.98 0.74
C LEU A 46 1.65 9.32 0.10
N THR A 47 2.30 8.43 0.84
CA THR A 47 3.41 7.61 0.32
C THR A 47 2.94 6.19 0.07
N ARG A 48 3.44 5.56 -0.99
CA ARG A 48 3.20 4.13 -1.24
C ARG A 48 4.07 3.29 -0.31
N GLN A 49 3.45 2.47 0.53
CA GLN A 49 4.18 1.60 1.47
C GLN A 49 4.21 0.15 1.02
N TRP A 50 3.12 -0.36 0.44
CA TRP A 50 3.06 -1.75 -0.03
C TRP A 50 1.90 -1.94 -1.00
N ILE A 51 2.11 -2.73 -2.06
CA ILE A 51 0.99 -3.18 -2.91
C ILE A 51 1.17 -4.65 -3.21
N VAL A 52 0.15 -5.44 -2.90
CA VAL A 52 0.07 -6.85 -3.25
C VAL A 52 -1.21 -7.06 -4.05
N GLY A 53 -1.07 -7.60 -5.25
CA GLY A 53 -2.18 -7.97 -6.11
C GLY A 53 -2.34 -9.48 -6.19
N ASN A 54 -3.42 -9.95 -6.79
CA ASN A 54 -3.70 -11.36 -6.99
C ASN A 54 -3.64 -12.20 -5.70
N ILE A 55 -4.04 -11.63 -4.57
CA ILE A 55 -4.15 -12.38 -3.32
C ILE A 55 -5.36 -13.30 -3.45
N ALA A 56 -5.15 -14.62 -3.50
CA ALA A 56 -6.25 -15.56 -3.57
C ALA A 56 -7.07 -15.54 -2.27
N SER A 57 -8.37 -15.84 -2.35
CA SER A 57 -9.23 -15.90 -1.16
C SER A 57 -8.73 -16.85 -0.06
N ALA A 58 -8.05 -17.95 -0.41
CA ALA A 58 -7.45 -18.86 0.56
C ALA A 58 -6.24 -18.22 1.27
N ASP A 59 -5.33 -17.63 0.49
CA ASP A 59 -4.16 -16.88 0.95
C ASP A 59 -4.55 -15.74 1.90
N LEU A 60 -5.60 -14.99 1.56
CA LEU A 60 -6.13 -13.90 2.40
C LEU A 60 -6.75 -14.38 3.71
N ARG A 61 -7.28 -15.61 3.77
CA ARG A 61 -7.75 -16.19 5.05
C ARG A 61 -6.59 -16.64 5.91
N ALA A 62 -5.57 -17.23 5.29
CA ALA A 62 -4.38 -17.73 5.98
C ALA A 62 -3.40 -16.62 6.40
N GLY A 63 -3.46 -15.47 5.71
CA GLY A 63 -2.48 -14.40 5.89
C GLY A 63 -1.12 -14.76 5.30
N ASP A 64 -1.12 -15.63 4.29
CA ASP A 64 0.05 -16.15 3.62
C ASP A 64 -0.01 -15.73 2.15
N PHE A 65 0.83 -14.78 1.76
CA PHE A 65 0.82 -14.16 0.43
C PHE A 65 1.93 -14.70 -0.48
N GLU A 66 2.50 -15.87 -0.19
CA GLU A 66 3.57 -16.49 -1.00
C GLU A 66 3.18 -16.66 -2.49
N HIS A 67 1.89 -16.93 -2.77
CA HIS A 67 1.39 -17.09 -4.14
C HIS A 67 0.83 -15.81 -4.75
N ALA A 68 0.80 -14.71 -4.00
CA ALA A 68 0.32 -13.42 -4.49
C ALA A 68 1.39 -12.69 -5.30
N MET A 69 0.98 -11.67 -6.06
CA MET A 69 1.90 -10.83 -6.82
C MET A 69 2.30 -9.62 -5.99
N THR A 70 3.59 -9.49 -5.65
CA THR A 70 4.12 -8.23 -5.12
C THR A 70 4.20 -7.21 -6.24
N VAL A 71 3.28 -6.24 -6.25
CA VAL A 71 3.24 -5.16 -7.24
C VAL A 71 4.19 -4.04 -6.82
N SER A 72 4.21 -3.68 -5.54
CA SER A 72 5.20 -2.77 -4.96
C SER A 72 5.72 -3.42 -3.69
N PRO A 73 7.04 -3.56 -3.51
CA PRO A 73 7.60 -4.14 -2.30
C PRO A 73 7.23 -3.30 -1.06
N TYR A 74 7.24 -3.95 0.10
CA TYR A 74 7.01 -3.29 1.38
C TYR A 74 8.16 -2.32 1.68
N SER A 75 7.82 -1.08 1.99
CA SER A 75 8.71 -0.10 2.59
C SER A 75 8.34 0.04 4.06
N SER A 76 9.34 -0.01 4.93
CA SER A 76 9.14 0.31 6.35
C SER A 76 8.83 1.81 6.50
N PRO A 77 8.01 2.21 7.50
CA PRO A 77 7.70 3.61 7.74
C PRO A 77 8.94 4.39 8.18
N ASP A 78 9.27 5.47 7.47
CA ASP A 78 10.24 6.45 7.94
C ASP A 78 9.57 7.38 8.96
N THR A 79 10.03 7.29 10.21
CA THR A 79 9.51 8.08 11.34
C THR A 79 10.52 9.11 11.85
N ASN A 80 11.62 9.36 11.13
CA ASN A 80 12.62 10.36 11.53
C ASN A 80 12.00 11.77 11.65
N ALA A 81 10.99 12.07 10.84
CA ALA A 81 10.27 13.34 10.84
C ALA A 81 9.01 13.34 11.74
N GLY A 82 8.78 12.29 12.53
CA GLY A 82 7.63 12.14 13.42
C GLY A 82 6.85 10.85 13.18
N ALA A 83 5.70 10.73 13.84
CA ALA A 83 4.84 9.57 13.66
C ALA A 83 4.30 9.48 12.22
N MET A 84 4.00 8.27 11.76
CA MET A 84 3.41 8.00 10.46
C MET A 84 2.20 7.09 10.63
N THR A 85 1.07 7.47 10.05
CA THR A 85 -0.13 6.62 9.98
C THR A 85 -0.06 5.75 8.74
N LEU A 86 -0.03 4.44 8.93
CA LEU A 86 -0.15 3.46 7.86
C LEU A 86 -1.61 3.06 7.69
N VAL A 87 -2.15 3.23 6.49
CA VAL A 87 -3.52 2.88 6.11
C VAL A 87 -3.48 1.68 5.18
N LEU A 88 -4.23 0.64 5.52
CA LEU A 88 -4.41 -0.56 4.72
C LEU A 88 -5.78 -0.52 4.07
N LEU A 89 -5.82 -0.75 2.77
CA LEU A 89 -7.02 -0.76 1.95
C LEU A 89 -7.06 -2.07 1.17
N LEU A 90 -8.12 -2.84 1.34
CA LEU A 90 -8.33 -4.11 0.65
C LEU A 90 -9.42 -3.93 -0.40
N PHE A 91 -9.19 -4.39 -1.63
CA PHE A 91 -10.13 -4.30 -2.75
C PHE A 91 -10.36 -5.67 -3.36
N ALA A 92 -11.59 -5.92 -3.82
CA ALA A 92 -11.90 -7.11 -4.62
C ALA A 92 -11.53 -6.87 -6.10
N GLN A 93 -10.94 -7.89 -6.75
CA GLN A 93 -10.68 -7.87 -8.20
C GLN A 93 -11.94 -8.24 -8.98
N PRO A 94 -12.20 -7.64 -10.15
CA PRO A 94 -13.43 -7.84 -10.92
C PRO A 94 -13.57 -9.23 -11.54
N ALA A 95 -12.47 -9.83 -12.03
CA ALA A 95 -12.48 -11.14 -12.68
C ALA A 95 -11.09 -11.77 -12.65
N GLY A 96 -10.87 -12.72 -11.73
CA GLY A 96 -9.64 -13.50 -11.67
C GLY A 96 -8.37 -12.67 -11.38
N PRO A 97 -7.19 -13.27 -11.62
CA PRO A 97 -5.90 -12.59 -11.47
C PRO A 97 -5.70 -11.52 -12.57
N ILE A 98 -5.14 -10.37 -12.18
CA ILE A 98 -4.83 -9.23 -13.03
C ILE A 98 -3.32 -9.22 -13.32
N ASN A 99 -2.94 -8.84 -14.54
CA ASN A 99 -1.56 -8.50 -14.84
C ASN A 99 -1.28 -7.05 -14.42
N PHE A 100 -0.64 -6.84 -13.27
CA PHE A 100 -0.27 -5.51 -12.82
C PHE A 100 0.95 -5.01 -13.59
N GLN A 101 0.72 -4.23 -14.65
CA GLN A 101 1.79 -3.59 -15.41
C GLN A 101 2.25 -2.32 -14.69
N LEU A 102 3.47 -2.34 -14.16
CA LEU A 102 4.15 -1.10 -13.79
C LEU A 102 4.76 -0.46 -15.04
N PRO A 103 4.63 0.86 -15.25
CA PRO A 103 5.32 1.53 -16.34
C PRO A 103 6.83 1.27 -16.26
N THR A 104 7.43 0.81 -17.35
CA THR A 104 8.86 0.47 -17.42
C THR A 104 9.77 1.66 -17.73
N SER A 105 9.27 2.90 -17.86
CA SER A 105 10.12 4.03 -18.24
C SER A 105 10.63 4.85 -17.06
N LEU A 106 11.90 4.61 -16.73
CA LEU A 106 12.82 5.54 -16.04
C LEU A 106 13.26 6.73 -16.95
N ALA A 107 12.51 7.07 -18.00
CA ALA A 107 12.91 8.14 -18.91
C ALA A 107 11.69 8.80 -19.58
N GLY A 108 11.41 10.04 -19.20
CA GLY A 108 11.05 11.06 -20.19
C GLY A 108 9.58 11.45 -20.36
N ASP A 109 8.64 11.00 -19.54
CA ASP A 109 7.29 11.59 -19.57
C ASP A 109 6.79 11.94 -18.16
N ALA A 110 7.07 13.18 -17.76
CA ALA A 110 6.67 13.76 -16.47
C ALA A 110 5.14 13.91 -16.31
N THR A 111 4.33 13.45 -17.28
CA THR A 111 2.87 13.40 -17.17
C THR A 111 2.36 12.09 -16.59
N ILE A 112 3.19 11.05 -16.45
CA ILE A 112 2.86 9.80 -15.77
C ILE A 112 3.73 9.68 -14.51
N GLY A 113 3.44 10.50 -13.50
CA GLY A 113 4.05 10.51 -12.16
C GLY A 113 3.79 9.25 -11.31
N GLU A 114 3.66 8.08 -11.94
CA GLU A 114 3.47 6.80 -11.26
C GLU A 114 4.71 5.91 -11.30
N ALA A 115 5.65 6.23 -12.18
CA ALA A 115 6.89 5.48 -12.36
C ALA A 115 7.95 5.91 -11.33
N TRP A 116 7.70 5.69 -10.04
CA TRP A 116 8.71 5.70 -8.96
C TRP A 116 8.82 6.93 -8.07
N ASP A 117 8.02 7.98 -8.26
CA ASP A 117 7.94 9.03 -7.25
C ASP A 117 6.93 8.63 -6.16
N PRO A 118 7.38 8.25 -4.94
CA PRO A 118 6.47 7.92 -3.84
C PRO A 118 5.64 9.13 -3.40
N ASP A 119 6.03 10.36 -3.76
CA ASP A 119 5.42 11.61 -3.29
C ASP A 119 4.30 12.12 -4.23
N SER A 120 4.14 11.56 -5.44
CA SER A 120 3.07 11.92 -6.40
C SER A 120 2.11 10.77 -6.75
N TRP A 121 2.17 9.66 -6.01
CA TRP A 121 1.43 8.44 -6.33
C TRP A 121 -0.08 8.50 -6.00
N ASN A 122 -0.92 8.18 -7.00
CA ASN A 122 -2.39 8.15 -6.88
C ASN A 122 -2.93 6.70 -6.90
N HIS A 123 -3.21 6.14 -5.72
CA HIS A 123 -3.76 4.78 -5.62
C HIS A 123 -5.09 4.60 -6.37
N ARG A 124 -5.95 5.62 -6.45
CA ARG A 124 -7.22 5.53 -7.18
C ARG A 124 -6.99 5.44 -8.69
N GLY A 125 -6.01 6.18 -9.21
CA GLY A 125 -5.58 6.10 -10.61
C GLY A 125 -5.04 4.70 -10.95
N PHE A 126 -4.17 4.17 -10.08
CA PHE A 126 -3.64 2.82 -10.19
C PHE A 126 -4.75 1.75 -10.24
N LEU A 127 -5.70 1.79 -9.31
CA LEU A 127 -6.82 0.82 -9.26
C LEU A 127 -7.67 0.90 -10.52
N ARG A 128 -8.04 2.12 -10.95
CA ARG A 128 -8.84 2.33 -12.16
C ARG A 128 -8.17 1.80 -13.43
N ARG A 129 -6.86 2.00 -13.59
CA ARG A 129 -6.11 1.49 -14.76
C ARG A 129 -6.19 -0.03 -14.86
N HIS A 130 -6.22 -0.71 -13.73
CA HIS A 130 -6.27 -2.17 -13.65
C HIS A 130 -7.70 -2.71 -13.54
N GLY A 131 -8.72 -1.87 -13.73
CA GLY A 131 -10.13 -2.27 -13.64
C GLY A 131 -10.59 -2.63 -12.22
N VAL A 132 -9.80 -2.32 -11.19
CA VAL A 132 -10.17 -2.54 -9.79
C VAL A 132 -11.07 -1.39 -9.33
N GLY A 133 -12.16 -1.72 -8.63
CA GLY A 133 -13.04 -0.72 -8.04
C GLY A 133 -12.29 0.17 -7.03
N THR A 134 -12.67 1.44 -6.92
CA THR A 134 -12.02 2.38 -5.98
C THR A 134 -12.60 2.36 -4.58
N ASN A 135 -13.64 1.55 -4.34
CA ASN A 135 -14.26 1.39 -3.03
C ASN A 135 -13.60 0.20 -2.32
N PRO A 136 -12.92 0.40 -1.19
CA PRO A 136 -12.32 -0.70 -0.47
C PRO A 136 -13.41 -1.61 0.11
N LEU A 137 -13.18 -2.92 0.02
CA LEU A 137 -13.96 -3.92 0.74
C LEU A 137 -13.75 -3.80 2.25
N ALA A 138 -12.52 -3.52 2.65
CA ALA A 138 -12.15 -3.31 4.05
C ALA A 138 -11.01 -2.30 4.15
N SER A 139 -10.93 -1.64 5.31
CA SER A 139 -9.80 -0.77 5.63
C SER A 139 -9.42 -0.91 7.09
N ASN A 140 -8.15 -0.72 7.39
CA ASN A 140 -7.63 -0.60 8.75
C ASN A 140 -6.46 0.39 8.76
N TRP A 141 -6.04 0.83 9.93
CA TRP A 141 -4.90 1.71 10.06
C TRP A 141 -4.17 1.50 11.37
N PHE A 142 -2.89 1.83 11.39
CA PHE A 142 -2.11 1.91 12.61
C PHE A 142 -1.05 3.00 12.49
N ALA A 143 -0.62 3.52 13.64
CA ALA A 143 0.44 4.51 13.68
C ALA A 143 1.77 3.88 14.10
N ALA A 144 2.81 4.24 13.34
CA ALA A 144 4.21 3.98 13.59
C ALA A 144 4.83 5.23 14.23
N TYR A 145 5.60 5.05 15.29
CA TYR A 145 6.26 6.15 16.01
C TYR A 145 7.77 6.04 15.93
N PRO A 146 8.49 7.17 16.07
CA PRO A 146 9.94 7.17 16.19
C PRO A 146 10.37 6.18 17.26
N SER A 147 11.42 5.42 16.97
CA SER A 147 12.04 4.56 17.98
C SER A 147 12.90 5.44 18.87
N SER A 148 12.30 6.25 19.74
CA SER A 148 13.06 6.90 20.80
C SER A 148 13.41 5.83 21.83
N ASP A 149 14.70 5.49 21.93
CA ASP A 149 15.25 4.86 23.11
C ASP A 149 15.33 5.93 24.21
N VAL A 150 14.23 6.13 24.92
CA VAL A 150 14.21 6.74 26.25
C VAL A 150 13.41 5.83 27.16
#